data_AF-A0A3D3V723-F1
#
_entry.id   AF-A0A3D3V723-F1
#
_cell.length_a   1.000
_cell.length_b   1.000
_cell.length_c   1.000
_cell.angle_alpha   90.00
_cell.angle_beta   90.00
_cell.angle_gamma   90.00
#
_symmetry.space_group_name_H-M   'P 1'
#
loop_
_entity.id
_entity.type
_entity.pdbx_description
1 polymer ?
#
loop_
_entity_poly.entity_id
_entity_poly.type
_entity_poly.pdbx_seq_one_letter_code
_entity_poly.pdbx_strand_id
1 'polypeptide(L)'
;PIKTLAASGIGDFRYILKWNELNAPLKRNVTIDQVGGAGLYLLSDLGAGVTGETHHVDSGYNVVGMVAVDEAANVAELLSGLKPDDA
;
A
#
# COMPACT_ATOMS: atom_id res chain seq x y z
N PRO A 1 0.49 1.94 1.69
CA PRO A 1 -0.11 2.79 2.76
C PRO A 1 0.71 2.66 4.05
N ILE A 2 0.80 3.73 4.87
CA ILE A 2 1.56 3.74 6.14
C ILE A 2 0.64 4.26 7.26
N LYS A 3 0.66 3.61 8.42
CA LYS A 3 -0.09 4.04 9.61
C LYS A 3 0.59 5.23 10.28
N THR A 4 0.18 6.44 9.89
CA THR A 4 0.61 7.71 10.48
C THR A 4 -0.48 8.28 11.40
N LEU A 5 -0.15 9.35 12.13
CA LEU A 5 -1.15 10.12 12.88
C LEU A 5 -2.19 10.77 11.95
N ALA A 6 -1.79 11.24 10.77
CA ALA A 6 -2.74 11.75 9.78
C ALA A 6 -3.71 10.65 9.31
N ALA A 7 -3.22 9.41 9.17
CA ALA A 7 -4.04 8.28 8.76
C ALA A 7 -5.07 7.86 9.82
N SER A 8 -4.93 8.22 11.10
CA SER A 8 -5.91 7.86 12.13
C SER A 8 -7.24 8.60 12.01
N GLY A 9 -7.31 9.65 11.19
CA GLY A 9 -8.56 10.35 10.86
C GLY A 9 -9.43 9.62 9.84
N ILE A 10 -8.93 8.54 9.21
CA ILE A 10 -9.68 7.73 8.25
C ILE A 10 -10.30 6.55 9.02
N GLY A 11 -11.63 6.53 9.13
CA GLY A 11 -12.37 5.57 9.97
C GLY A 11 -11.96 4.11 9.75
N ASP A 12 -11.87 3.70 8.49
CA ASP A 12 -11.55 2.33 8.09
C ASP A 12 -10.12 2.12 7.59
N PHE A 13 -9.16 2.93 8.09
CA PHE A 13 -7.77 2.83 7.63
C PHE A 13 -7.14 1.44 7.82
N ARG A 14 -7.59 0.69 8.84
CA ARG A 14 -7.14 -0.69 9.07
C ARG A 14 -7.52 -1.62 7.93
N TYR A 15 -8.68 -1.42 7.30
CA TYR A 15 -9.09 -2.17 6.12
C TYR A 15 -8.19 -1.88 4.94
N ILE A 16 -7.83 -0.62 4.71
CA ILE A 16 -6.91 -0.22 3.63
C ILE A 16 -5.54 -0.91 3.81
N LEU A 17 -5.03 -0.97 5.03
CA LEU A 17 -3.78 -1.68 5.33
C LEU A 17 -3.89 -3.18 5.05
N LYS A 18 -4.96 -3.84 5.50
CA LYS A 18 -5.12 -5.28 5.29
C LYS A 18 -5.40 -5.61 3.82
N TRP A 19 -6.17 -4.80 3.13
CA TRP A 19 -6.42 -4.90 1.70
C TRP A 19 -5.12 -4.86 0.91
N ASN A 20 -4.27 -3.86 1.18
CA ASN A 20 -2.98 -3.74 0.51
C ASN A 20 -2.06 -4.92 0.83
N GLU A 21 -2.04 -5.40 2.07
CA GLU A 21 -1.27 -6.59 2.46
C GLU A 21 -1.69 -7.85 1.70
N LEU A 22 -2.99 -8.08 1.50
CA LEU A 22 -3.49 -9.26 0.78
C LEU A 22 -3.27 -9.14 -0.74
N ASN A 23 -3.44 -7.95 -1.31
CA ASN A 23 -3.45 -7.78 -2.76
C ASN A 23 -2.09 -7.40 -3.36
N ALA A 24 -1.20 -6.76 -2.61
CA ALA A 24 0.11 -6.39 -3.14
C ALA A 24 0.97 -7.65 -3.44
N PRO A 25 1.76 -7.68 -4.53
CA PRO A 25 2.63 -8.79 -4.88
C PRO A 25 3.60 -9.22 -3.76
N LEU A 26 4.14 -8.29 -2.97
CA LEU A 26 5.02 -8.64 -1.84
C LEU A 26 4.27 -9.06 -0.58
N LYS A 27 2.94 -9.14 -0.62
CA LYS A 27 2.04 -9.61 0.45
C LYS A 27 2.29 -8.93 1.81
N ARG A 28 2.64 -7.64 1.77
CA ARG A 28 2.94 -6.81 2.95
C ARG A 28 2.76 -5.33 2.66
N ASN A 29 2.48 -4.57 3.71
CA ASN A 29 2.54 -3.11 3.64
C ASN A 29 3.98 -2.63 3.52
N VAL A 30 4.15 -1.50 2.83
CA VAL A 30 5.42 -0.78 2.78
C VAL A 30 5.77 -0.20 4.14
N THR A 31 7.06 -0.20 4.51
CA THR A 31 7.54 0.42 5.74
C THR A 31 8.07 1.84 5.49
N ILE A 32 8.18 2.64 6.56
CA ILE A 32 8.78 3.98 6.50
C ILE A 32 10.22 3.91 6.00
N ASP A 33 10.99 2.92 6.45
CA ASP A 33 12.39 2.75 6.02
C ASP A 33 12.52 2.46 4.53
N GLN A 34 11.57 1.72 3.94
CA GLN A 34 11.58 1.45 2.50
C GLN A 34 11.30 2.71 1.68
N VAL A 35 10.34 3.52 2.12
CA VAL A 35 10.05 4.82 1.49
C VAL A 35 11.23 5.78 1.67
N GLY A 36 11.81 5.82 2.87
CA GLY A 36 13.00 6.62 3.16
C GLY A 36 14.20 6.19 2.34
N GLY A 37 14.43 4.89 2.17
CA GLY A 37 15.50 4.34 1.33
C GLY A 37 15.34 4.69 -0.15
N ALA A 38 14.12 4.63 -0.69
CA ALA A 38 13.85 5.10 -2.05
C ALA A 38 14.07 6.62 -2.20
N GLY A 39 13.67 7.40 -1.20
CA GLY A 39 13.96 8.84 -1.15
C GLY A 39 15.46 9.13 -1.12
N LEU A 40 16.22 8.39 -0.30
CA LEU A 40 17.67 8.49 -0.24
C LEU A 40 18.31 8.16 -1.60
N TYR A 41 17.86 7.08 -2.26
CA TYR A 41 18.31 6.74 -3.60
C TYR A 41 18.13 7.92 -4.57
N LEU A 42 16.92 8.50 -4.64
CA LEU A 42 16.60 9.62 -5.53
C LEU A 42 17.40 10.89 -5.23
N LEU A 43 17.70 11.16 -3.96
CA LEU A 43 18.46 12.34 -3.54
C LEU A 43 19.99 12.15 -3.58
N SER A 44 20.45 10.91 -3.71
CA SER A 44 21.87 10.57 -3.76
C SER A 44 22.42 10.53 -5.19
N ASP A 45 23.73 10.44 -5.32
CA ASP A 45 24.41 10.24 -6.61
C ASP A 45 23.99 8.94 -7.32
N LEU A 46 23.42 7.96 -6.61
CA LEU A 46 22.87 6.73 -7.20
C LEU A 46 21.67 7.01 -8.12
N GLY A 47 20.94 8.09 -7.85
CA GLY A 47 19.79 8.55 -8.63
C GLY A 47 20.13 9.60 -9.69
N ALA A 48 21.40 9.96 -9.90
CA ALA A 48 21.79 11.12 -10.71
C ALA A 48 21.29 11.09 -12.17
N GLY A 49 21.01 9.90 -12.72
CA GLY A 49 20.47 9.72 -14.06
C GLY A 49 18.94 9.61 -14.13
N VAL A 50 18.22 9.68 -13.01
CA VAL A 50 16.77 9.46 -12.95
C VAL A 50 16.05 10.80 -12.78
N THR A 51 15.15 11.13 -13.72
CA THR A 51 14.39 12.40 -13.70
C THR A 51 13.02 12.21 -14.34
N GLY A 52 12.02 13.00 -13.92
CA GLY A 52 10.67 12.97 -14.47
C GLY A 52 9.85 11.71 -14.14
N GLU A 53 10.35 10.85 -13.26
CA GLU A 53 9.75 9.55 -12.96
C GLU A 53 8.81 9.57 -11.76
N THR A 54 7.75 8.75 -11.82
CA THR A 54 6.91 8.42 -10.66
C THR A 54 7.35 7.08 -10.07
N HIS A 55 8.21 7.15 -9.05
CA HIS A 55 8.78 5.96 -8.42
C HIS A 55 7.82 5.36 -7.38
N HIS A 56 7.26 4.18 -7.68
CA HIS A 56 6.30 3.51 -6.80
C HIS A 56 7.01 2.73 -5.70
N VAL A 57 6.62 2.98 -4.45
CA VAL A 57 7.14 2.29 -3.26
C VAL A 57 5.97 1.83 -2.41
N ASP A 58 5.31 0.77 -2.85
CA ASP A 58 4.00 0.36 -2.33
C ASP A 58 3.85 -1.17 -2.27
N SER A 59 4.96 -1.90 -2.27
CA SER A 59 4.98 -3.37 -2.36
C SER A 59 4.43 -3.94 -3.67
N GLY A 60 4.35 -3.13 -4.73
CA GLY A 60 3.86 -3.51 -6.05
C GLY A 60 2.34 -3.42 -6.16
N TYR A 61 1.66 -2.73 -5.25
CA TYR A 61 0.21 -2.62 -5.28
C TYR A 61 -0.28 -1.90 -6.55
N ASN A 62 0.48 -0.93 -7.06
CA ASN A 62 0.12 -0.15 -8.25
C ASN A 62 -0.11 -0.98 -9.53
N VAL A 63 0.47 -2.18 -9.66
CA VAL A 63 0.27 -3.04 -10.84
C VAL A 63 -0.98 -3.93 -10.71
N VAL A 64 -1.63 -3.92 -9.56
CA VAL A 64 -2.79 -4.77 -9.26
C VAL A 64 -4.04 -4.18 -9.90
N GLY A 65 -4.57 -4.86 -10.93
CA GLY A 65 -5.82 -4.47 -11.60
C GLY A 65 -7.07 -5.19 -11.08
N MET A 66 -6.90 -6.31 -10.37
CA MET A 66 -7.98 -7.15 -9.83
C MET A 66 -7.53 -7.79 -8.53
N VAL A 67 -8.48 -8.35 -7.76
CA VAL A 67 -8.18 -9.08 -6.53
C VAL A 67 -7.15 -10.19 -6.77
N ALA A 68 -6.20 -10.32 -5.84
CA ALA A 68 -5.25 -11.43 -5.86
C ALA A 68 -6.01 -12.75 -5.65
N VAL A 69 -6.06 -13.59 -6.68
CA VAL A 69 -6.96 -14.77 -6.74
C VAL A 69 -6.66 -15.78 -5.63
N ASP A 70 -5.37 -15.89 -5.26
CA ASP A 70 -4.90 -16.71 -4.14
C ASP A 70 -5.41 -16.22 -2.77
N GLU A 71 -5.76 -14.94 -2.65
CA GLU A 71 -6.24 -14.31 -1.42
C GLU A 71 -7.75 -14.03 -1.44
N ALA A 72 -8.48 -14.50 -2.47
CA ALA A 72 -9.88 -14.17 -2.68
C ALA A 72 -10.76 -14.47 -1.45
N ALA A 73 -10.51 -15.58 -0.74
CA ALA A 73 -11.26 -15.94 0.47
C ALA A 73 -10.99 -14.95 1.62
N ASN A 74 -9.72 -14.61 1.86
CA ASN A 74 -9.32 -13.67 2.91
C ASN A 74 -9.82 -12.25 2.62
N VAL A 75 -9.82 -11.86 1.34
CA VAL A 75 -10.40 -10.59 0.91
C VAL A 75 -11.92 -10.59 1.07
N ALA A 76 -12.61 -11.69 0.74
CA ALA A 76 -14.05 -11.80 0.96
C ALA A 76 -14.41 -11.69 2.45
N GLU A 77 -13.65 -12.35 3.33
CA GLU A 77 -13.80 -12.21 4.78
C GLU A 77 -13.58 -10.77 5.23
N LEU A 78 -12.50 -10.12 4.78
CA LEU A 78 -12.22 -8.72 5.07
C LEU A 78 -13.39 -7.80 4.65
N LEU A 79 -13.94 -8.01 3.46
CA LEU A 79 -15.05 -7.21 2.92
C LEU A 79 -16.35 -7.45 3.69
N SER A 80 -16.59 -8.66 4.22
CA SER A 80 -17.78 -8.94 5.03
C SER A 80 -17.84 -8.12 6.32
N GLY A 81 -16.70 -7.65 6.81
CA GLY A 81 -16.59 -6.77 7.97
C GLY A 81 -16.88 -5.29 7.69
N LEU A 82 -16.83 -4.86 6.42
CA LEU A 82 -17.15 -3.49 6.03
C LEU A 82 -18.68 -3.32 6.01
N LYS A 83 -19.20 -2.64 7.04
CA LYS A 83 -20.58 -2.15 7.00
C LYS A 83 -20.61 -0.88 6.15
N PRO A 84 -21.59 -0.71 5.26
CA PRO A 84 -21.88 0.61 4.74
C PRO A 84 -22.12 1.53 5.93
N ASP A 85 -21.49 2.70 5.94
CA ASP A 85 -21.95 3.78 6.82
C ASP A 85 -23.44 3.99 6.53
N ASP A 86 -24.27 4.09 7.58
CA ASP A 86 -25.71 4.33 7.43
C ASP A 86 -25.92 5.55 6.53
N ALA A 87 -26.31 5.30 5.27
CA ALA A 87 -26.60 6.32 4.26
C ALA A 87 -28.05 6.79 4.36
#